data_AF-A0A7S3LYQ9-F1
#
_entry.id   AF-A0A7S3LYQ9-F1
#
_cell.length_a   1.000
_cell.length_b   1.000
_cell.length_c   1.000
_cell.angle_alpha   90.00
_cell.angle_beta   90.00
_cell.angle_gamma   90.00
#
_symmetry.space_group_name_H-M   'P 1'
#
loop_
_entity.id
_entity.type
_entity.pdbx_description
1 polymer ?
#
loop_
_entity_poly.entity_id
_entity_poly.type
_entity_poly.pdbx_seq_one_letter_code
_entity_poly.pdbx_strand_id
1 'polypeptide(L)'
;GWLTFKDNQGKELFEKVSVYVCRQPIALTVAFDITEGKPVRKLEVGEAMEVIGEPVSDEKKGLSRLKVKTKVDEKEGWVTLKGNQGTAFVEESDKHFVCKVGVPLEMRFQSGSPLVRSL
;
A
#
# COMPACT_ATOMS: atom_id res chain seq x y z
N GLY A 1 11.75 -3.06 17.40
CA GLY A 1 11.23 -4.34 17.88
C GLY A 1 11.56 -5.41 16.88
N TRP A 2 11.62 -6.65 17.31
CA TRP A 2 11.76 -7.86 16.49
C TRP A 2 10.39 -8.48 16.29
N LEU A 3 10.16 -9.07 15.13
CA LEU A 3 8.94 -9.81 14.82
C LEU A 3 9.29 -11.11 14.10
N THR A 4 8.53 -12.16 14.37
CA THR A 4 8.75 -13.48 13.80
C THR A 4 8.06 -13.55 12.45
N PHE A 5 8.83 -13.60 11.36
CA PHE A 5 8.28 -13.62 9.99
C PHE A 5 7.66 -14.99 9.63
N LYS A 6 8.26 -16.07 10.13
CA LYS A 6 7.80 -17.45 9.96
C LYS A 6 7.78 -18.16 11.31
N ASP A 7 6.68 -18.83 11.60
CA ASP A 7 6.57 -19.68 12.78
C ASP A 7 7.48 -20.92 12.65
N ASN A 8 7.75 -21.60 13.78
CA ASN A 8 8.54 -22.82 13.84
C ASN A 8 7.94 -23.97 12.99
N GLN A 9 6.65 -23.89 12.66
CA GLN A 9 5.96 -24.82 11.76
C GLN A 9 6.07 -24.45 10.27
N GLY A 10 6.85 -23.42 9.92
CA GLY A 10 7.02 -22.94 8.54
C GLY A 10 5.84 -22.10 8.02
N LYS A 11 4.84 -21.80 8.87
CA LYS A 11 3.72 -20.95 8.51
C LYS A 11 4.19 -19.50 8.38
N GLU A 12 4.07 -18.95 7.18
CA GLU A 12 4.32 -17.53 6.91
C GLU A 12 3.22 -16.71 7.57
N LEU A 13 3.61 -15.83 8.50
CA LEU A 13 2.66 -14.97 9.24
C LEU A 13 2.37 -13.67 8.50
N PHE A 14 3.18 -13.39 7.46
CA PHE A 14 3.12 -12.21 6.62
C PHE A 14 2.90 -12.64 5.18
N GLU A 15 1.89 -12.07 4.56
CA GLU A 15 1.65 -12.26 3.13
C GLU A 15 2.11 -11.02 2.38
N LYS A 16 2.84 -11.25 1.28
CA LYS A 16 3.25 -10.20 0.35
C LYS A 16 1.99 -9.70 -0.37
N VAL A 17 1.71 -8.41 -0.27
CA VAL A 17 0.55 -7.79 -0.93
C VAL A 17 1.05 -6.72 -1.87
N SER A 18 0.57 -6.75 -3.11
CA SER A 18 0.75 -5.64 -4.05
C SER A 18 -0.18 -4.51 -3.62
N VAL A 19 0.43 -3.40 -3.21
CA VAL A 19 -0.30 -2.16 -2.88
C VAL A 19 0.25 -1.04 -3.74
N TYR A 20 -0.56 -0.04 -3.98
CA TYR A 20 -0.11 1.16 -4.66
C TYR A 20 0.41 2.14 -3.61
N VAL A 21 1.52 2.80 -3.92
CA VAL A 21 2.17 3.75 -3.02
C VAL A 21 2.25 5.10 -3.69
N CYS A 22 1.88 6.12 -2.95
CA CYS A 22 2.01 7.50 -3.37
C CYS A 22 3.50 7.89 -3.40
N ARG A 23 4.02 8.25 -4.58
CA ARG A 23 5.39 8.78 -4.74
C ARG A 23 5.44 10.29 -4.64
N GLN A 24 4.35 10.95 -4.98
CA GLN A 24 4.24 12.40 -5.01
C GLN A 24 2.91 12.83 -4.43
N PRO A 25 2.88 13.91 -3.64
CA PRO A 25 1.69 14.31 -2.93
C PRO A 25 0.58 14.70 -3.90
N ILE A 26 -0.55 13.99 -3.85
CA ILE A 26 -1.65 14.15 -4.80
C ILE A 26 -3.01 14.15 -4.09
N ALA A 27 -3.98 14.88 -4.63
CA ALA A 27 -5.34 14.90 -4.10
C ALA A 27 -6.11 13.61 -4.45
N LEU A 28 -6.75 13.02 -3.44
CA LEU A 28 -7.76 11.99 -3.60
C LEU A 28 -9.12 12.67 -3.82
N THR A 29 -9.82 12.37 -4.92
CA THR A 29 -11.12 12.98 -5.25
C THR A 29 -12.25 11.96 -5.15
N VAL A 30 -13.46 12.36 -4.72
CA VAL A 30 -14.60 11.41 -4.69
C VAL A 30 -15.05 11.02 -6.10
N ALA A 31 -15.01 11.97 -7.02
CA ALA A 31 -15.44 11.77 -8.40
C ALA A 31 -14.27 11.47 -9.35
N PHE A 32 -14.60 10.81 -10.45
CA PHE A 32 -13.69 10.57 -11.57
C PHE A 32 -13.29 11.86 -12.28
N ASP A 33 -14.17 12.86 -12.32
CA ASP A 33 -13.83 14.16 -12.91
C ASP A 33 -13.14 15.06 -11.86
N ILE A 34 -11.95 15.57 -12.17
CA ILE A 34 -11.17 16.47 -11.30
C ILE A 34 -11.83 17.85 -11.16
N THR A 35 -12.56 18.28 -12.19
CA THR A 35 -13.17 19.61 -12.28
C THR A 35 -14.43 19.71 -11.44
N GLU A 36 -15.19 18.62 -11.35
CA GLU A 36 -16.41 18.54 -10.52
C GLU A 36 -16.18 17.83 -9.18
N GLY A 37 -15.10 17.05 -9.09
CA GLY A 37 -14.79 16.23 -7.92
C GLY A 37 -14.14 17.02 -6.80
N LYS A 38 -14.87 17.18 -5.69
CA LYS A 38 -14.29 17.70 -4.45
C LYS A 38 -13.14 16.78 -3.98
N PRO A 39 -11.97 17.35 -3.61
CA PRO A 39 -10.90 16.59 -3.00
C PRO A 39 -11.35 16.12 -1.61
N VAL A 40 -11.26 14.82 -1.36
CA VAL A 40 -11.49 14.21 -0.04
C VAL A 40 -10.37 14.61 0.91
N ARG A 41 -9.13 14.42 0.45
CA ARG A 41 -7.91 14.79 1.16
C ARG A 41 -6.71 14.76 0.21
N LYS A 42 -5.58 15.24 0.70
CA LYS A 42 -4.29 15.11 0.03
C LYS A 42 -3.55 13.89 0.57
N LEU A 43 -3.06 13.06 -0.33
CA LEU A 43 -2.24 11.89 -0.04
C LEU A 43 -0.79 12.34 0.10
N GLU A 44 -0.08 11.77 1.05
CA GLU A 44 1.33 12.05 1.29
C GLU A 44 2.24 11.00 0.67
N VAL A 45 3.50 11.37 0.44
CA VAL A 45 4.50 10.44 -0.10
C VAL A 45 4.72 9.28 0.87
N GLY A 46 4.75 8.06 0.34
CA GLY A 46 4.90 6.83 1.11
C GLY A 46 3.57 6.24 1.58
N GLU A 47 2.44 6.89 1.32
CA GLU A 47 1.15 6.36 1.74
C GLU A 47 0.71 5.18 0.86
N ALA A 48 0.35 4.07 1.51
CA ALA A 48 -0.14 2.86 0.86
C ALA A 48 -1.66 2.87 0.68
N MET A 49 -2.09 2.47 -0.52
CA MET A 49 -3.49 2.38 -0.92
C MET A 49 -3.75 1.09 -1.67
N GLU A 50 -4.95 0.55 -1.49
CA GLU A 50 -5.43 -0.64 -2.17
C GLU A 50 -6.21 -0.23 -3.42
N VAL A 51 -6.08 -1.01 -4.48
CA VAL A 51 -6.76 -0.72 -5.74
C VAL A 51 -8.18 -1.28 -5.72
N ILE A 52 -9.16 -0.46 -6.09
CA ILE A 52 -10.57 -0.85 -6.22
C ILE A 52 -10.98 -0.74 -7.69
N GLY A 53 -10.61 -1.75 -8.48
CA GLY A 53 -10.96 -1.83 -9.90
C GLY A 53 -9.81 -1.51 -10.84
N GLU A 54 -10.14 -1.15 -12.08
CA GLU A 54 -9.15 -1.00 -13.15
C GLU A 54 -8.75 0.47 -13.37
N PRO A 55 -7.51 0.73 -13.82
CA PRO A 55 -7.08 2.06 -14.20
C PRO A 55 -7.86 2.55 -15.42
N VAL A 56 -8.50 3.70 -15.27
CA VAL A 56 -9.27 4.35 -16.35
C VAL A 56 -8.43 5.51 -16.88
N SER A 57 -8.11 5.46 -18.18
CA SER A 57 -7.42 6.55 -18.86
C SER A 57 -8.44 7.53 -19.42
N ASP A 58 -8.30 8.79 -19.03
CA ASP A 58 -9.05 9.92 -19.54
C ASP A 58 -8.28 10.53 -20.71
N GLU A 59 -8.63 10.14 -21.94
CA GLU A 59 -7.99 10.65 -23.16
C GLU A 59 -8.23 12.15 -23.37
N LYS A 60 -9.35 12.69 -22.86
CA LYS A 60 -9.67 14.12 -22.98
C LYS A 60 -8.69 14.98 -22.19
N LYS A 61 -8.23 14.48 -21.04
CA LYS A 61 -7.29 15.18 -20.14
C LYS A 61 -5.85 14.65 -20.23
N GLY A 62 -5.64 13.52 -20.88
CA GLY A 62 -4.35 12.84 -20.94
C GLY A 62 -3.89 12.31 -19.59
N LEU A 63 -4.83 11.86 -18.74
CA LEU A 63 -4.55 11.44 -17.36
C LEU A 63 -5.02 10.00 -17.15
N SER A 64 -4.24 9.18 -16.46
CA SER A 64 -4.72 7.87 -16.00
C SER A 64 -5.14 7.97 -14.54
N ARG A 65 -6.38 7.61 -14.24
CA ARG A 65 -6.92 7.64 -12.88
C ARG A 65 -7.26 6.23 -12.42
N LEU A 66 -7.11 5.99 -11.13
CA LEU A 66 -7.42 4.71 -10.51
C LEU A 66 -8.26 4.96 -9.27
N LYS A 67 -9.28 4.13 -9.08
CA LYS A 67 -10.04 4.13 -7.83
C LYS A 67 -9.29 3.31 -6.80
N VAL A 68 -9.07 3.90 -5.63
CA VAL A 68 -8.24 3.34 -4.56
C VAL A 68 -8.89 3.52 -3.19
N LYS A 69 -8.60 2.61 -2.26
CA LYS A 69 -8.92 2.72 -0.83
C LYS A 69 -7.65 2.99 -0.05
N THR A 70 -7.59 4.09 0.68
CA THR A 70 -6.43 4.41 1.51
C THR A 70 -6.37 3.47 2.70
N LYS A 71 -5.20 2.90 3.02
CA LYS A 71 -5.07 2.01 4.20
C LYS A 71 -5.08 2.77 5.54
N VAL A 72 -4.76 4.06 5.53
CA VAL A 72 -4.70 4.91 6.73
C VAL A 72 -6.09 5.25 7.26
N ASP A 73 -6.95 5.82 6.41
CA ASP A 73 -8.27 6.33 6.80
C ASP A 73 -9.43 5.47 6.29
N GLU A 74 -9.14 4.38 5.58
CA GLU A 74 -10.13 3.54 4.90
C GLU A 74 -11.05 4.26 3.91
N LYS A 75 -10.68 5.49 3.50
CA LYS A 75 -11.45 6.29 2.54
C LYS A 75 -11.21 5.81 1.11
N GLU A 76 -12.30 5.74 0.35
CA GLU A 76 -12.29 5.40 -1.06
C GLU A 76 -12.34 6.66 -1.92
N GLY A 77 -11.61 6.68 -3.02
CA GLY A 77 -11.64 7.78 -3.97
C GLY A 77 -10.81 7.50 -5.21
N TRP A 78 -10.74 8.49 -6.08
CA TRP A 78 -9.96 8.48 -7.31
C TRP A 78 -8.65 9.22 -7.11
N VAL A 79 -7.57 8.58 -7.52
CA VAL A 79 -6.23 9.17 -7.57
C VAL A 79 -5.72 9.13 -9.01
N THR A 80 -4.89 10.10 -9.39
CA THR A 80 -4.24 10.07 -10.70
C THR A 80 -2.96 9.25 -10.61
N LEU A 81 -2.85 8.18 -11.39
CA LEU A 81 -1.64 7.37 -11.52
C LEU A 81 -0.55 8.15 -12.26
N LYS A 82 -0.90 8.64 -13.45
CA LYS A 82 0.02 9.32 -14.36
C LYS A 82 -0.57 10.66 -14.83
N GLY A 83 0.19 11.73 -14.62
CA GLY A 83 -0.16 13.08 -15.08
C GLY A 83 0.01 13.26 -16.58
N ASN A 84 -0.43 14.42 -17.10
CA ASN A 84 -0.35 14.77 -18.52
C ASN A 84 1.10 14.90 -19.03
N GLN A 85 2.04 15.23 -18.14
CA GLN A 85 3.47 15.28 -18.40
C GLN A 85 4.16 13.93 -18.24
N GLY A 86 3.39 12.86 -18.05
CA GLY A 86 3.88 11.50 -17.87
C GLY A 86 4.47 11.21 -16.49
N THR A 87 4.40 12.15 -15.55
CA THR A 87 4.84 11.96 -14.16
C THR A 87 3.95 10.95 -13.45
N ALA A 88 4.56 9.89 -12.90
CA ALA A 88 3.86 8.91 -12.07
C ALA A 88 3.74 9.45 -10.63
N PHE A 89 2.51 9.67 -10.17
CA PHE A 89 2.23 10.09 -8.79
C PHE A 89 2.05 8.91 -7.85
N VAL A 90 1.58 7.79 -8.39
CA VAL A 90 1.30 6.56 -7.67
C VAL A 90 1.87 5.40 -8.46
N GLU A 91 2.57 4.51 -7.78
CA GLU A 91 3.21 3.33 -8.37
C GLU A 91 2.81 2.07 -7.60
N GLU A 92 2.76 0.94 -8.30
CA GLU A 92 2.61 -0.36 -7.64
C GLU A 92 3.90 -0.70 -6.87
N SER A 93 3.73 -1.20 -5.65
CA SER A 93 4.81 -1.65 -4.78
C SER A 93 4.47 -3.03 -4.23
N ASP A 94 5.32 -3.98 -4.57
CA ASP A 94 5.29 -5.35 -4.06
C ASP A 94 6.09 -5.49 -2.75
N LYS A 95 6.66 -4.39 -2.22
CA LYS A 95 7.49 -4.41 -1.01
C LYS A 95 6.69 -4.33 0.29
N HIS A 96 5.38 -4.53 0.24
CA HIS A 96 4.49 -4.42 1.39
C HIS A 96 4.03 -5.79 1.88
N PHE A 97 4.00 -5.94 3.21
CA PHE A 97 3.57 -7.15 3.88
C PHE A 97 2.39 -6.84 4.79
N VAL A 98 1.34 -7.65 4.70
CA VAL A 98 0.21 -7.58 5.62
C VAL A 98 0.36 -8.71 6.64
N CYS A 99 0.31 -8.32 7.91
CA CYS A 99 0.31 -9.26 9.03
C CYS A 99 -1.13 -9.76 9.24
N LYS A 100 -1.41 -11.02 8.93
CA LYS A 100 -2.77 -11.60 9.11
C LYS A 100 -3.02 -12.14 10.50
N VAL A 101 -1.97 -12.31 11.30
CA VAL A 101 -2.01 -12.87 12.64
C VAL A 101 -1.44 -11.84 13.59
N GLY A 102 -2.05 -11.63 14.76
CA GLY A 102 -1.46 -10.75 15.78
C GLY A 102 -0.14 -11.33 16.28
N VAL A 103 0.99 -10.83 15.77
CA VAL A 103 2.34 -11.25 16.21
C VAL A 103 2.84 -10.26 17.25
N PRO A 104 3.29 -10.71 18.44
CA PRO A 104 3.86 -9.83 19.43
C PRO A 104 5.11 -9.15 18.86
N LEU A 105 5.17 -7.82 18.98
CA LEU A 105 6.34 -7.04 18.60
C LEU A 105 7.32 -7.03 19.79
N GLU A 106 8.31 -7.91 19.75
CA GLU A 106 9.20 -8.12 20.88
C GLU A 106 10.32 -7.09 20.93
N MET A 107 10.76 -6.70 22.14
CA MET A 107 11.86 -5.73 22.30
C MET A 107 13.23 -6.37 22.02
N ARG A 108 13.37 -7.68 22.22
CA ARG A 108 14.60 -8.46 22.02
C ARG A 108 14.24 -9.81 21.41
N PHE A 109 15.03 -10.26 20.43
CA PHE A 109 14.87 -11.58 19.84
C PHE A 109 15.30 -12.66 20.84
N GLN A 110 14.34 -13.39 21.42
CA GLN A 110 14.66 -14.60 22.19
C GLN A 110 14.91 -15.75 21.22
N SER A 111 16.18 -15.92 20.82
CA SER A 111 16.63 -17.06 20.01
C SER A 111 16.60 -18.36 20.83
N GLY A 112 15.41 -18.87 21.13
CA GLY A 112 15.20 -20.15 21.83
C GLY A 112 15.18 -21.35 20.89
N SER A 113 16.04 -21.38 19.87
CA SER A 113 16.15 -22.55 18.99
C SER A 113 16.64 -23.76 19.80
N PRO A 114 16.02 -24.95 19.66
CA PRO A 114 16.48 -26.13 20.37
C PRO A 114 17.92 -26.48 19.94
N LEU A 115 18.81 -26.68 20.92
CA LEU A 115 20.19 -27.13 20.73
C LEU A 115 20.18 -28.52 20.06
N VAL A 116 20.55 -28.58 18.78
CA VAL A 116 20.55 -29.83 18.00
C VAL A 116 21.77 -30.70 18.35
N ARG A 117 22.93 -30.08 18.66
CA ARG A 117 24.09 -30.69 19.37
C ARG A 117 25.18 -29.64 19.62
N SER A 118 25.96 -29.82 20.69
CA SER A 118 27.24 -29.12 20.90
C SER A 118 28.38 -29.88 20.20
N LEU A 119 29.31 -29.15 19.59
CA LEU A 119 30.58 -29.67 19.07
C LEU A 119 31.56 -29.95 20.21
#